data_AF-A0A3D0U7S2-F1
#
_entry.id   AF-A0A3D0U7S2-F1
#
_cell.length_a   1.000
_cell.length_b   1.000
_cell.length_c   1.000
_cell.angle_alpha   90.00
_cell.angle_beta   90.00
_cell.angle_gamma   90.00
#
_symmetry.space_group_name_H-M   'P 1'
#
loop_
_entity.id
_entity.type
_entity.pdbx_description
1 polymer ?
#
loop_
_entity_poly.entity_id
_entity_poly.type
_entity_poly.pdbx_seq_one_letter_code
_entity_poly.pdbx_strand_id
1 'polypeptide(L)'
;MGEEVDRIYVDTPKVITIADSRWQRTIQLTSPDAKSAVVWNPWIEKSKRLGQFADDAYERMVCVESGNTANKSLLLREQAAGHLRINVGLRCPD
;
A
#
# COMPACT_ATOMS: atom_id res chain seq x y z
N MET A 1 14.35 -4.33 -13.63
CA MET A 1 13.09 -3.77 -13.10
C MET A 1 13.17 -2.26 -13.23
N GLY A 2 12.16 -1.61 -13.82
CA GLY A 2 12.18 -0.18 -14.15
C GLY A 2 10.95 0.24 -14.92
N GLU A 3 9.78 -0.19 -14.45
CA GLU A 3 8.48 0.07 -15.05
C GLU A 3 7.43 0.25 -13.93
N GLU A 4 6.25 0.74 -14.28
CA GLU A 4 5.13 0.87 -13.36
C GLU A 4 4.83 -0.47 -12.67
N VAL A 5 4.59 -0.41 -11.36
CA VAL A 5 4.01 -1.52 -10.61
C VAL A 5 2.63 -1.10 -10.17
N ASP A 6 1.62 -1.89 -10.51
CA ASP A 6 0.24 -1.77 -10.03
C ASP A 6 -0.31 -3.19 -9.81
N ARG A 7 -0.22 -3.69 -8.57
CA ARG A 7 -0.48 -5.11 -8.28
C ARG A 7 -1.34 -5.30 -7.05
N ILE A 8 -2.38 -6.12 -7.20
CA ILE A 8 -3.24 -6.58 -6.11
C ILE A 8 -2.73 -7.93 -5.60
N TYR A 9 -2.41 -7.99 -4.30
CA TYR A 9 -2.13 -9.22 -3.58
C TYR A 9 -3.35 -9.59 -2.74
N VAL A 10 -3.81 -10.83 -2.88
CA VAL A 10 -4.94 -11.37 -2.10
C VAL A 10 -4.43 -12.30 -1.01
N ASP A 11 -5.23 -12.50 0.04
CA ASP A 11 -4.85 -13.33 1.20
C ASP A 11 -3.57 -12.85 1.88
N THR A 12 -3.43 -11.53 1.96
CA THR A 12 -2.28 -10.88 2.58
C THR A 12 -2.24 -11.15 4.09
N PRO A 13 -1.04 -11.26 4.68
CA PRO A 13 -0.90 -11.32 6.13
C PRO A 13 -1.42 -10.03 6.77
N LYS A 14 -1.77 -10.10 8.06
CA LYS A 14 -2.20 -8.93 8.86
C LYS A 14 -1.10 -7.87 9.01
N VAL A 15 0.16 -8.26 8.82
CA VAL A 15 1.34 -7.40 8.96
C VAL A 15 2.10 -7.41 7.65
N ILE A 16 2.29 -6.24 7.06
CA ILE A 16 3.13 -6.00 5.88
C ILE A 16 4.29 -5.10 6.31
N THR A 17 5.48 -5.41 5.82
CA THR A 17 6.71 -4.70 6.15
C THR A 17 7.35 -4.11 4.91
N ILE A 18 7.68 -2.82 4.96
CA ILE A 18 8.51 -2.14 3.96
C ILE A 18 9.90 -1.99 4.56
N ALA A 19 10.88 -2.66 3.96
CA ALA A 19 12.29 -2.50 4.30
C ALA A 19 12.86 -1.33 3.47
N ASP A 20 13.18 -0.22 4.14
CA ASP A 20 13.78 0.96 3.52
C ASP A 20 15.25 1.05 3.95
N SER A 21 16.08 0.27 3.27
CA SER A 21 17.49 0.09 3.62
C SER A 21 18.31 1.38 3.47
N ARG A 22 17.96 2.22 2.49
CA ARG A 22 18.64 3.51 2.25
C ARG A 22 18.48 4.46 3.44
N TRP A 23 17.31 4.45 4.08
CA TRP A 23 17.02 5.27 5.25
C TRP A 23 17.21 4.50 6.56
N GLN A 24 17.75 3.28 6.48
CA GLN A 24 17.95 2.36 7.60
C GLN A 24 16.70 2.30 8.48
N ARG A 25 15.54 2.07 7.90
CA ARG A 25 14.29 1.99 8.65
C ARG A 25 13.38 0.90 8.12
N THR A 26 12.46 0.48 8.98
CA THR A 26 11.43 -0.49 8.64
C THR A 26 10.07 0.13 8.95
N ILE A 27 9.20 0.20 7.95
CA ILE A 27 7.81 0.63 8.12
C ILE A 27 6.95 -0.62 8.23
N GLN A 28 6.19 -0.75 9.32
CA GLN A 28 5.26 -1.86 9.52
C GLN A 28 3.83 -1.35 9.40
N LEU A 29 3.05 -2.00 8.54
CA LEU A 29 1.63 -1.78 8.36
C LEU A 29 0.87 -2.96 8.99
N THR A 30 0.07 -2.69 10.01
CA THR A 30 -0.76 -3.71 10.67
C THR A 30 -2.24 -3.45 10.39
N SER A 31 -2.85 -4.34 9.61
CA SER A 31 -4.22 -4.20 9.09
C SER A 31 -5.01 -5.49 9.32
N PRO A 32 -5.61 -5.70 10.51
CA PRO A 32 -6.26 -6.97 10.87
C PRO A 32 -7.54 -7.23 10.07
N ASP A 33 -8.18 -6.17 9.58
CA ASP A 33 -9.47 -6.18 8.89
C ASP A 33 -9.32 -6.32 7.36
N ALA A 34 -8.10 -6.14 6.84
CA ALA A 34 -7.78 -6.24 5.41
C ALA A 34 -7.53 -7.69 4.98
N LYS A 35 -7.95 -8.02 3.76
CA LYS A 35 -7.77 -9.33 3.11
C LYS A 35 -7.00 -9.24 1.80
N SER A 36 -6.71 -8.03 1.33
CA SER A 36 -5.85 -7.77 0.20
C SER A 36 -4.98 -6.52 0.46
N ALA A 37 -3.94 -6.37 -0.35
CA ALA A 37 -3.19 -5.12 -0.44
C ALA A 37 -2.84 -4.80 -1.89
N VAL A 38 -2.81 -3.51 -2.22
CA VAL A 38 -2.25 -3.03 -3.49
C VAL A 38 -0.84 -2.52 -3.24
N VAL A 39 0.10 -2.91 -4.11
CA VAL A 39 1.43 -2.28 -4.17
C VAL A 39 1.51 -1.49 -5.45
N TRP A 40 1.73 -0.19 -5.33
CA TRP A 40 1.75 0.72 -6.47
C TRP A 40 2.94 1.70 -6.45
N ASN A 41 3.56 1.87 -7.61
CA ASN A 41 4.49 2.95 -7.92
C ASN A 41 4.34 3.30 -9.42
N PRO A 42 4.04 4.56 -9.77
CA PRO A 42 3.72 4.96 -11.16
C PRO A 42 4.91 4.87 -12.13
N TRP A 43 6.13 4.89 -11.60
CA TRP A 43 7.35 5.06 -12.37
C TRP A 43 7.34 6.31 -13.28
N ILE A 44 8.35 6.44 -14.13
CA ILE A 44 8.67 7.66 -14.89
C ILE A 44 7.49 8.13 -15.76
N GLU A 45 6.99 7.26 -16.64
CA GLU A 45 6.06 7.69 -17.70
C GLU A 45 4.67 8.01 -17.16
N LYS A 46 4.19 7.32 -16.11
CA LYS A 46 2.91 7.67 -15.50
C LYS A 46 3.02 8.90 -14.60
N SER A 47 4.15 9.10 -13.91
CA SER A 47 4.38 10.29 -13.09
C SER A 47 4.25 11.57 -13.90
N LYS A 48 4.89 11.65 -15.08
CA LYS A 48 4.79 12.80 -16.00
C LYS A 48 3.36 13.12 -16.48
N ARG A 49 2.44 12.16 -16.41
CA ARG A 49 1.04 12.31 -16.84
C ARG A 49 0.10 12.66 -15.69
N LEU A 50 0.52 12.47 -14.44
CA LEU A 50 -0.29 12.74 -13.26
C LEU A 50 -0.17 14.24 -12.90
N GLY A 51 -1.17 15.04 -13.28
CA GLY A 51 -1.10 16.51 -13.17
C GLY A 51 -0.95 17.09 -11.77
N GLN A 52 -1.13 16.31 -10.70
CA GLN A 52 -0.91 16.72 -9.31
C GLN A 52 0.21 15.90 -8.63
N PHE A 53 1.16 15.39 -9.42
CA PHE A 53 2.27 14.57 -8.97
C PHE A 53 3.53 15.04 -9.69
N ALA A 54 4.62 15.31 -8.95
CA ALA A 54 5.86 15.74 -9.58
C ALA A 54 6.49 14.60 -10.40
N ASP A 55 7.11 14.92 -11.54
CA ASP A 55 7.70 13.94 -12.48
C ASP A 55 8.67 12.95 -11.81
N ASP A 56 9.36 13.37 -10.75
CA ASP A 56 10.36 12.60 -10.01
C ASP A 56 9.87 12.05 -8.66
N ALA A 57 8.62 12.34 -8.26
CA ALA A 57 8.11 11.97 -6.94
C ALA A 57 8.02 10.45 -6.73
N TYR A 58 7.96 9.67 -7.81
CA TYR A 58 7.95 8.20 -7.76
C TYR A 58 9.21 7.62 -7.09
N GLU A 59 10.33 8.35 -7.08
CA GLU A 59 11.58 7.88 -6.46
C GLU A 59 11.55 7.88 -4.93
N ARG A 60 10.60 8.62 -4.34
CA ARG A 60 10.53 8.88 -2.90
C ARG A 60 9.24 8.34 -2.28
N MET A 61 8.50 7.50 -3.01
CA MET A 61 7.23 6.97 -2.54
C MET A 61 6.99 5.54 -3.00
N VAL A 62 6.16 4.83 -2.24
CA VAL A 62 5.52 3.60 -2.65
C VAL A 62 4.15 3.58 -1.97
N CYS A 63 3.11 3.22 -2.71
CA CYS A 63 1.81 2.94 -2.13
C CYS A 63 1.75 1.48 -1.69
N VAL A 64 1.38 1.26 -0.43
CA VAL A 64 0.98 -0.04 0.10
C VAL A 64 -0.38 0.12 0.75
N GLU A 65 -1.40 -0.26 0.01
CA GLU A 65 -2.79 0.08 0.33
C GLU A 65 -3.49 -1.16 0.88
N SER A 66 -3.83 -1.17 2.17
CA SER A 66 -4.59 -2.30 2.74
C SER A 66 -6.06 -2.18 2.35
N GLY A 67 -6.70 -3.29 1.97
CA GLY A 67 -8.08 -3.27 1.54
C GLY A 67 -8.76 -4.64 1.50
N ASN A 68 -9.98 -4.64 0.94
CA ASN A 68 -10.81 -5.80 0.67
C ASN A 68 -11.29 -5.69 -0.79
N THR A 69 -10.34 -5.86 -1.71
CA THR A 69 -10.50 -5.64 -3.17
C THR A 69 -10.50 -6.97 -3.93
N ALA A 70 -10.74 -6.91 -5.24
CA ALA A 70 -10.88 -8.08 -6.11
C ALA A 70 -11.90 -9.08 -5.53
N ASN A 71 -11.50 -10.34 -5.40
CA ASN A 71 -12.35 -11.40 -4.85
C ASN A 71 -12.50 -11.38 -3.32
N LYS A 72 -12.01 -10.33 -2.63
CA LYS A 72 -12.17 -10.12 -1.19
C LYS A 72 -13.20 -9.05 -0.84
N SER A 73 -13.94 -8.55 -1.83
CA SER A 73 -14.97 -7.53 -1.66
C SER A 73 -16.04 -7.94 -0.65
N LEU A 74 -16.47 -7.00 0.17
CA LEU A 74 -17.49 -7.22 1.20
C LEU A 74 -18.85 -6.71 0.73
N LEU A 75 -19.91 -7.50 0.98
CA LEU A 75 -21.29 -7.05 0.85
C LEU A 75 -21.81 -6.66 2.24
N LEU A 76 -22.16 -5.38 2.41
CA LEU A 76 -22.82 -4.90 3.62
C LEU A 76 -24.34 -5.00 3.45
N ARG A 77 -25.01 -5.54 4.48
CA ARG A 77 -26.48 -5.56 4.55
C ARG A 77 -27.00 -4.21 5.03
N GLU A 78 -28.31 -3.97 4.92
CA GLU A 78 -28.93 -2.79 5.50
C GLU A 78 -28.54 -2.63 6.98
N GLN A 79 -28.19 -1.39 7.35
CA GLN A 79 -27.75 -0.99 8.69
C GLN A 79 -26.42 -1.62 9.17
N ALA A 80 -25.71 -2.39 8.33
CA ALA A 80 -24.39 -2.91 8.66
C ALA A 80 -23.30 -1.86 8.44
N ALA A 81 -22.26 -1.90 9.29
CA ALA A 81 -21.05 -1.10 9.14
C ALA A 81 -19.82 -2.01 9.02
N GLY A 82 -18.94 -1.69 8.08
CA GLY A 82 -17.62 -2.29 7.95
C GLY A 82 -16.54 -1.33 8.46
N HIS A 83 -15.49 -1.85 9.08
CA HIS A 83 -14.33 -1.07 9.49
C HIS A 83 -13.08 -1.61 8.80
N LEU A 84 -12.22 -0.70 8.38
CA LEU A 84 -10.88 -1.01 7.89
C LEU A 84 -9.91 -0.12 8.66
N ARG A 85 -8.96 -0.74 9.35
CA ARG A 85 -7.94 -0.03 10.14
C ARG A 85 -6.57 -0.42 9.68
N ILE A 86 -5.69 0.57 9.67
CA ILE A 86 -4.27 0.42 9.39
C ILE A 86 -3.53 1.12 10.53
N ASN A 87 -2.64 0.39 11.19
CA ASN A 87 -1.68 0.98 12.13
C ASN A 87 -0.32 1.04 11.43
N VAL A 88 0.30 2.22 11.42
CA VAL A 88 1.61 2.44 10.81
C VAL A 88 2.63 2.63 11.92
N GLY A 89 3.59 1.71 11.99
CA GLY A 89 4.71 1.77 12.93
C GLY A 89 6.03 1.99 12.19
N LEU A 90 6.92 2.77 12.77
CA LEU A 90 8.29 2.92 12.29
C LEU A 90 9.25 2.25 13.28
N ARG A 91 10.18 1.45 12.76
CA ARG A 91 11.34 0.95 13.49
C ARG A 91 12.61 1.47 12.84
N CYS A 92 13.42 2.16 13.61
CA CYS A 92 14.78 2.55 13.25
C CYS A 92 15.76 1.72 14.10
N PRO A 93 17.00 1.49 13.64
CA PRO A 93 18.10 1.08 14.50
C PRO A 93 18.28 2.11 15.63
N ASP A 94 18.78 1.63 16.76
CA ASP A 94 19.22 2.47 17.89
C ASP A 94 20.37 3.41 17.49
#